data_AF-A0A0K0E2Z2-F1
#
_entry.id   AF-A0A0K0E2Z2-F1
#
_cell.length_a   1.000
_cell.length_b   1.000
_cell.length_c   1.000
_cell.angle_alpha   90.00
_cell.angle_beta   90.00
_cell.angle_gamma   90.00
#
_symmetry.space_group_name_H-M   'P 1'
#
loop_
_entity.id
_entity.type
_entity.pdbx_description
1 polymer ?
#
loop_
_entity_poly.entity_id
_entity_poly.type
_entity_poly.pdbx_seq_one_letter_code
_entity_poly.pdbx_strand_id
1 'polypeptide(L)'
;MFYMIQQKNTIYTSVDKKNHYNFIQTRQCNCSQIIDINNLWNNLLSKGISLGIPNDIIKLAKKVAYNLLIEDEEWTKLQLKEKKQAHGDNFWLTNNNEHCHCFYYTNTAFRNIRKINPNWPEDIDRLKIFIIGEINLLHKTWYYYNKYQGLEKKSNEEHQKLRNEIRNKKKSKFDRERGGNGKKNFKEKGSRRSSGNNYKQELELFNRLQQYSEKVETITFLKNAHKNRIDCLLSKIIQMLSYLVELNSNL
;
A
#
# COMPACT_ATOMS: atom_id res chain seq x y z
N MET A 1 32.27 29.12 10.37
CA MET A 1 33.15 27.96 10.62
C MET A 1 32.33 26.92 11.36
N PHE A 2 31.69 25.99 10.64
CA PHE A 2 30.87 24.93 11.24
C PHE A 2 31.50 23.58 10.88
N TYR A 3 32.00 22.89 11.89
CA TYR A 3 32.56 21.55 11.81
C TYR A 3 31.47 20.56 11.38
N MET A 4 31.67 19.86 10.27
CA MET A 4 30.93 18.63 10.00
C MET A 4 31.46 17.53 10.91
N ILE A 5 30.59 17.05 11.80
CA ILE A 5 30.81 15.85 12.60
C ILE A 5 30.93 14.67 11.61
N GLN A 6 32.13 14.14 11.44
CA GLN A 6 32.32 12.85 10.78
C GLN A 6 31.63 11.77 11.63
N GLN A 7 30.50 11.26 11.13
CA GLN A 7 29.93 10.02 11.64
C GLN A 7 30.98 8.92 11.43
N LYS A 8 31.55 8.42 12.54
CA LYS A 8 32.33 7.19 12.54
C LYS A 8 31.41 6.09 12.01
N ASN A 9 31.68 5.62 10.79
CA ASN A 9 31.13 4.37 10.29
C ASN A 9 31.68 3.25 11.17
N THR A 10 30.95 2.90 12.23
CA THR A 10 31.16 1.63 12.94
C THR A 10 30.91 0.52 11.92
N ILE A 11 32.00 -0.11 11.47
CA ILE A 11 31.93 -1.33 10.66
C ILE A 11 31.38 -2.43 11.58
N TYR A 12 30.05 -2.56 11.61
CA TYR A 12 29.40 -3.68 12.26
C TYR A 12 29.88 -4.97 11.58
N THR A 13 30.43 -5.89 12.38
CA THR A 13 30.78 -7.23 11.88
C THR A 13 29.52 -7.97 11.41
N SER A 14 29.67 -9.01 10.59
CA SER A 14 28.52 -9.85 10.18
C SER A 14 27.74 -10.40 11.39
N VAL A 15 28.44 -10.64 12.50
CA VAL A 15 27.86 -11.05 13.79
C VAL A 15 27.03 -9.93 14.42
N ASP A 16 27.55 -8.70 14.45
CA ASP A 16 26.79 -7.57 15.01
C ASP A 16 25.55 -7.24 14.18
N LYS A 17 25.64 -7.34 12.84
CA LYS A 17 24.48 -7.19 11.95
C LYS A 17 23.43 -8.26 12.22
N LYS A 18 23.85 -9.51 12.45
CA LYS A 18 22.95 -10.62 12.79
C LYS A 18 22.29 -10.44 14.16
N ASN A 19 23.04 -9.99 15.16
CA ASN A 19 22.51 -9.69 16.49
C ASN A 19 21.53 -8.51 16.46
N HIS A 20 21.85 -7.46 15.70
CA HIS A 20 20.96 -6.32 15.50
C HIS A 20 19.69 -6.70 14.74
N TYR A 21 19.81 -7.51 13.67
CA TYR A 21 18.66 -8.08 12.96
C TYR A 21 17.78 -8.90 13.88
N ASN A 22 18.35 -9.82 14.65
CA ASN A 22 17.59 -10.63 15.60
C ASN A 22 16.87 -9.75 16.63
N PHE A 23 17.54 -8.74 17.19
CA PHE A 23 16.93 -7.78 18.11
C PHE A 23 15.76 -7.00 17.47
N ILE A 24 15.94 -6.51 16.25
CA ILE A 24 14.89 -5.83 15.46
C ILE A 24 13.72 -6.78 15.22
N GLN A 25 13.98 -8.01 14.77
CA GLN A 25 12.93 -9.02 14.56
C GLN A 25 12.24 -9.39 15.87
N THR A 26 12.93 -9.50 17.01
CA THR A 26 12.25 -9.82 18.27
C THR A 26 11.41 -8.64 18.78
N ARG A 27 11.90 -7.40 18.66
CA ARG A 27 11.21 -6.20 19.19
C ARG A 27 10.15 -5.61 18.27
N GLN A 28 10.43 -5.49 16.97
CA GLN A 28 9.52 -4.83 16.02
C GLN A 28 8.45 -5.77 15.49
N CYS A 29 8.73 -7.08 15.52
CA CYS A 29 7.96 -8.03 14.74
C CYS A 29 6.91 -8.79 15.57
N ASN A 30 7.03 -8.77 16.90
CA ASN A 30 6.20 -9.47 17.89
C ASN A 30 5.37 -10.64 17.31
N CYS A 31 6.08 -11.61 16.74
CA CYS A 31 5.51 -12.59 15.84
C CYS A 31 4.44 -13.45 16.51
N SER A 32 4.65 -13.75 17.79
CA SER A 32 3.69 -14.42 18.65
C SER A 32 2.38 -13.64 18.70
N GLN A 33 2.41 -12.34 18.98
CA GLN A 33 1.21 -11.51 19.00
C GLN A 33 0.46 -11.55 17.67
N ILE A 34 1.18 -11.53 16.55
CA ILE A 34 0.54 -11.59 15.23
C ILE A 34 -0.18 -12.92 15.00
N ILE A 35 0.45 -14.04 15.36
CA ILE A 35 -0.15 -15.38 15.28
C ILE A 35 -1.37 -15.46 16.20
N ASP A 36 -1.22 -14.98 17.43
CA ASP A 36 -2.27 -14.99 18.45
C ASP A 36 -3.50 -14.21 17.98
N ILE A 37 -3.29 -13.06 17.33
CA ILE A 37 -4.36 -12.25 16.73
C ILE A 37 -5.08 -13.00 15.61
N ASN A 38 -4.34 -13.67 14.72
CA ASN A 38 -4.94 -14.42 13.62
C ASN A 38 -5.76 -15.62 14.12
N ASN A 39 -5.24 -16.33 15.12
CA ASN A 39 -5.95 -17.42 15.79
C ASN A 39 -7.21 -16.92 16.49
N LEU A 40 -7.10 -15.79 17.20
CA LEU A 40 -8.24 -15.13 17.85
C LEU A 40 -9.30 -14.76 16.81
N TRP A 41 -8.93 -14.13 15.69
CA TRP A 41 -9.86 -13.78 14.62
C TRP A 41 -10.64 -14.98 14.10
N ASN A 42 -9.94 -16.06 13.76
CA ASN A 42 -10.58 -17.27 13.23
C ASN A 42 -11.51 -17.93 14.26
N ASN A 43 -11.10 -17.95 15.53
CA ASN A 43 -11.92 -18.46 16.63
C ASN A 43 -13.18 -17.61 16.83
N LEU A 44 -13.04 -16.29 16.89
CA LEU A 44 -14.16 -15.35 17.05
C LEU A 44 -15.16 -15.43 15.90
N LEU A 45 -14.70 -15.55 14.66
CA LEU A 45 -15.60 -15.74 13.52
C LEU A 45 -16.34 -17.08 13.58
N SER A 46 -15.68 -18.15 14.04
CA SER A 46 -16.33 -19.44 14.25
C SER A 46 -17.42 -19.35 15.31
N LYS A 47 -17.10 -18.73 16.46
CA LYS A 47 -18.07 -18.48 17.54
C LYS A 47 -19.19 -17.54 17.12
N GLY A 48 -18.91 -16.55 16.26
CA GLY A 48 -19.92 -15.67 15.70
C GLY A 48 -21.05 -16.43 14.99
N ILE A 49 -20.71 -17.50 14.25
CA ILE A 49 -21.70 -18.38 13.60
C ILE A 49 -22.57 -19.07 14.67
N SER A 50 -21.97 -19.66 15.70
CA SER A 50 -22.74 -20.34 16.77
C SER A 50 -23.62 -19.38 17.58
N LEU A 51 -23.26 -18.08 17.61
CA LEU A 51 -24.03 -17.03 18.27
C LEU A 51 -25.10 -16.39 17.38
N GLY A 52 -25.32 -16.92 16.18
CA GLY A 52 -26.41 -16.50 15.29
C GLY A 52 -26.05 -15.41 14.28
N ILE A 53 -24.77 -15.07 14.10
CA ILE A 53 -24.36 -14.24 12.97
C ILE A 53 -24.44 -15.09 11.69
N PRO A 54 -25.14 -14.64 10.64
CA PRO A 54 -25.30 -15.41 9.41
C PRO A 54 -23.96 -15.82 8.77
N ASN A 55 -23.89 -17.06 8.28
CA ASN A 55 -22.65 -17.64 7.72
C ASN A 55 -22.15 -16.88 6.49
N ASP A 56 -23.06 -16.38 5.64
CA ASP A 56 -22.73 -15.52 4.49
C ASP A 56 -22.05 -14.21 4.93
N ILE A 57 -22.51 -13.60 6.02
CA ILE A 57 -21.87 -12.42 6.62
C ILE A 57 -20.45 -12.77 7.11
N ILE A 58 -20.29 -13.88 7.84
CA ILE A 58 -18.95 -14.34 8.29
C ILE A 58 -18.03 -14.63 7.10
N LYS A 59 -18.55 -15.19 6.00
CA LYS A 59 -17.79 -15.39 4.76
C LYS A 59 -17.30 -14.07 4.14
N LEU A 60 -18.08 -12.98 4.22
CA LEU A 60 -17.64 -11.67 3.76
C LEU A 60 -16.42 -11.17 4.56
N ALA A 61 -16.46 -11.28 5.88
CA ALA A 61 -15.33 -10.90 6.74
C ALA A 61 -14.06 -11.72 6.44
N LYS A 62 -14.21 -13.06 6.30
CA LYS A 62 -13.11 -13.96 5.91
C LYS A 62 -12.54 -13.58 4.54
N LYS A 63 -13.40 -13.28 3.57
CA LYS A 63 -13.00 -12.88 2.22
C LYS A 63 -12.15 -11.61 2.24
N VAL A 64 -12.53 -10.59 3.03
CA VAL A 64 -11.73 -9.36 3.13
C VAL A 64 -10.36 -9.64 3.75
N ALA A 65 -10.32 -10.33 4.89
CA ALA A 65 -9.06 -10.66 5.56
C ALA A 65 -8.13 -11.50 4.66
N TYR A 66 -8.68 -12.49 3.96
CA TYR A 66 -7.92 -13.34 3.03
C TYR A 66 -7.36 -12.56 1.83
N ASN A 67 -8.12 -11.62 1.26
CA ASN A 67 -7.61 -10.83 0.13
C ASN A 67 -6.54 -9.81 0.55
N LEU A 68 -6.65 -9.22 1.74
CA LEU A 68 -5.58 -8.36 2.28
C LEU A 68 -4.28 -9.14 2.50
N LEU A 69 -4.43 -10.40 2.96
CA LEU A 69 -3.31 -11.31 3.08
C LEU A 69 -2.66 -11.62 1.72
N ILE A 70 -3.44 -11.97 0.71
CA ILE A 70 -2.89 -12.22 -0.65
C ILE A 70 -2.16 -10.99 -1.17
N GLU A 71 -2.74 -9.80 -1.02
CA GLU A 71 -2.11 -8.54 -1.45
C GLU A 71 -0.73 -8.37 -0.79
N ASP A 72 -0.64 -8.66 0.51
CA ASP A 72 0.59 -8.59 1.27
C ASP A 72 1.62 -9.63 0.81
N GLU A 73 1.18 -10.86 0.50
CA GLU A 73 2.04 -11.89 -0.08
C GLU A 73 2.59 -11.51 -1.46
N GLU A 74 1.73 -10.95 -2.33
CA GLU A 74 2.14 -10.52 -3.68
C GLU A 74 3.11 -9.35 -3.62
N TRP A 75 2.80 -8.35 -2.79
CA TRP A 75 3.68 -7.21 -2.52
C TRP A 75 5.04 -7.68 -1.98
N THR A 76 5.01 -8.64 -1.05
CA THR A 76 6.21 -9.28 -0.48
C THR A 76 7.04 -9.94 -1.57
N LYS A 77 6.44 -10.78 -2.42
CA LYS A 77 7.17 -11.48 -3.50
C LYS A 77 7.86 -10.49 -4.44
N LEU A 78 7.21 -9.36 -4.74
CA LEU A 78 7.78 -8.30 -5.57
C LEU A 78 8.98 -7.64 -4.89
N GLN A 79 8.83 -7.24 -3.62
CA GLN A 79 9.89 -6.58 -2.85
C GLN A 79 11.06 -7.50 -2.55
N LEU A 80 10.81 -8.77 -2.22
CA LEU A 80 11.81 -9.81 -2.11
C LEU A 80 12.67 -9.89 -3.36
N LYS A 81 12.03 -9.90 -4.53
CA LYS A 81 12.73 -9.97 -5.82
C LYS A 81 13.57 -8.73 -6.07
N GLU A 82 13.01 -7.53 -5.88
CA GLU A 82 13.70 -6.25 -6.08
C GLU A 82 14.89 -6.09 -5.10
N LYS A 83 14.69 -6.37 -3.81
CA LYS A 83 15.72 -6.21 -2.78
C LYS A 83 16.80 -7.29 -2.87
N LYS A 84 16.45 -8.54 -3.22
CA LYS A 84 17.46 -9.57 -3.51
C LYS A 84 18.30 -9.21 -4.73
N GLN A 85 17.71 -8.64 -5.77
CA GLN A 85 18.47 -8.14 -6.93
C GLN A 85 19.43 -6.99 -6.55
N ALA A 86 19.01 -6.10 -5.65
CA ALA A 86 19.81 -4.95 -5.23
C ALA A 86 20.90 -5.26 -4.19
N HIS A 87 20.66 -6.21 -3.28
CA HIS A 87 21.48 -6.41 -2.07
C HIS A 87 21.88 -7.87 -1.81
N GLY A 88 21.57 -8.80 -2.72
CA GLY A 88 21.78 -10.23 -2.54
C GLY A 88 20.90 -10.83 -1.43
N ASP A 89 21.18 -12.07 -1.02
CA ASP A 89 20.39 -12.78 0.00
C ASP A 89 20.48 -12.15 1.41
N ASN A 90 21.44 -11.25 1.62
CA ASN A 90 21.64 -10.55 2.90
C ASN A 90 20.76 -9.30 3.08
N PHE A 91 19.85 -9.00 2.15
CA PHE A 91 19.05 -7.77 2.19
C PHE A 91 18.21 -7.63 3.49
N TRP A 92 17.77 -8.76 4.07
CA TRP A 92 17.09 -8.76 5.36
C TRP A 92 17.96 -8.24 6.50
N LEU A 93 19.27 -8.48 6.45
CA LEU A 93 20.22 -8.00 7.47
C LEU A 93 20.53 -6.51 7.31
N THR A 94 20.31 -5.92 6.13
CA THR A 94 20.80 -4.59 5.79
C THR A 94 19.70 -3.52 5.64
N ASN A 95 18.42 -3.90 5.49
CA ASN A 95 17.39 -2.95 5.07
C ASN A 95 16.01 -3.11 5.73
N ASN A 96 15.93 -3.76 6.90
CA ASN A 96 14.66 -4.32 7.38
C ASN A 96 13.98 -3.59 8.54
N ASN A 97 14.10 -2.27 8.59
CA ASN A 97 13.38 -1.45 9.58
C ASN A 97 11.89 -1.26 9.24
N GLU A 98 11.48 -1.60 8.02
CA GLU A 98 10.13 -1.31 7.53
C GLU A 98 9.17 -2.49 7.74
N HIS A 99 9.65 -3.73 7.64
CA HIS A 99 8.81 -4.92 7.65
C HIS A 99 9.32 -6.05 8.53
N CYS A 100 8.37 -6.63 9.25
CA CYS A 100 8.60 -7.74 10.13
C CYS A 100 8.65 -9.05 9.34
N HIS A 101 9.72 -9.84 9.49
CA HIS A 101 9.91 -11.13 8.82
C HIS A 101 8.76 -12.10 9.12
N CYS A 102 8.17 -12.01 10.31
CA CYS A 102 7.08 -12.87 10.69
C CYS A 102 5.78 -12.57 9.94
N PHE A 103 5.51 -11.34 9.48
CA PHE A 103 4.33 -11.10 8.64
C PHE A 103 4.28 -12.02 7.42
N TYR A 104 5.45 -12.45 6.92
CA TYR A 104 5.56 -13.40 5.81
C TYR A 104 5.14 -14.83 6.15
N TYR A 105 5.10 -15.21 7.43
CA TYR A 105 4.76 -16.55 7.90
C TYR A 105 3.48 -16.59 8.75
N THR A 106 3.10 -15.48 9.38
CA THR A 106 1.98 -15.43 10.33
C THR A 106 0.61 -15.29 9.68
N ASN A 107 0.57 -15.07 8.36
CA ASN A 107 -0.64 -15.18 7.56
C ASN A 107 -1.80 -14.29 8.06
N THR A 108 -1.51 -13.04 8.43
CA THR A 108 -2.48 -12.12 9.04
C THR A 108 -2.79 -10.94 8.15
N ALA A 109 -4.02 -10.45 8.19
CA ALA A 109 -4.38 -9.11 7.70
C ALA A 109 -4.21 -8.02 8.79
N PHE A 110 -4.00 -8.44 10.05
CA PHE A 110 -4.03 -7.55 11.22
C PHE A 110 -2.64 -6.99 11.51
N ARG A 111 -2.21 -6.01 10.72
CA ARG A 111 -0.92 -5.32 10.92
C ARG A 111 -0.90 -4.47 12.19
N ASN A 112 -2.04 -3.86 12.52
CA ASN A 112 -2.20 -2.97 13.67
C ASN A 112 -3.63 -3.09 14.20
N ILE A 113 -3.86 -3.87 15.26
CA ILE A 113 -5.13 -3.77 15.99
C ILE A 113 -5.14 -2.42 16.71
N ARG A 114 -6.06 -1.56 16.29
CA ARG A 114 -6.27 -0.26 16.93
C ARG A 114 -7.21 -0.44 18.12
N LYS A 115 -6.87 0.16 19.26
CA LYS A 115 -7.84 0.34 20.35
C LYS A 115 -8.97 1.22 19.82
N ILE A 116 -10.20 0.77 19.95
CA ILE A 116 -11.39 1.50 19.49
C ILE A 116 -12.24 1.77 20.70
N ASN A 117 -12.75 3.00 20.80
CA ASN A 117 -13.69 3.33 21.86
C ASN A 117 -14.99 2.55 21.61
N PRO A 118 -15.43 1.70 22.56
CA PRO A 118 -16.65 0.94 22.40
C PRO A 118 -17.83 1.90 22.26
N ASN A 119 -18.53 1.79 21.14
CA ASN A 119 -19.73 2.57 20.84
C ASN A 119 -20.88 1.69 20.30
N TRP A 120 -20.81 0.39 20.61
CA TRP A 120 -21.79 -0.61 20.21
C TRP A 120 -22.76 -0.90 21.36
N PRO A 121 -23.96 -1.45 21.07
CA PRO A 121 -24.93 -1.84 22.09
C PRO A 121 -24.39 -2.94 23.02
N GLU A 122 -24.84 -2.92 24.28
CA GLU A 122 -24.56 -3.98 25.27
C GLU A 122 -25.55 -5.16 25.16
N ASP A 123 -26.74 -4.91 24.63
CA ASP A 123 -27.74 -5.94 24.35
C ASP A 123 -27.27 -6.91 23.24
N ILE A 124 -27.38 -8.21 23.50
CA ILE A 124 -26.84 -9.27 22.65
C ILE A 124 -27.43 -9.21 21.23
N ASP A 125 -28.75 -9.04 21.09
CA ASP A 125 -29.39 -9.06 19.77
C ASP A 125 -29.10 -7.79 18.98
N ARG A 126 -29.09 -6.63 19.64
CA ARG A 126 -28.64 -5.37 19.02
C ARG A 126 -27.16 -5.43 18.63
N LEU A 127 -26.31 -6.04 19.43
CA LEU A 127 -24.89 -6.23 19.12
C LEU A 127 -24.70 -7.11 17.89
N LYS A 128 -25.45 -8.21 17.75
CA LYS A 128 -25.43 -9.05 16.52
C LYS A 128 -25.78 -8.23 15.27
N ILE A 129 -26.86 -7.45 15.32
CA ILE A 129 -27.28 -6.57 14.21
C ILE A 129 -26.16 -5.58 13.88
N PHE A 130 -25.53 -5.00 14.90
CA PHE A 130 -24.45 -4.04 14.73
C PHE A 130 -23.21 -4.67 14.09
N ILE A 131 -22.82 -5.89 14.50
CA ILE A 131 -21.71 -6.65 13.90
C ILE A 131 -22.01 -6.96 12.42
N ILE A 132 -23.24 -7.35 12.08
CA ILE A 132 -23.65 -7.59 10.69
C ILE A 132 -23.49 -6.31 9.85
N GLY A 133 -23.90 -5.16 10.37
CA GLY A 133 -23.73 -3.85 9.71
C GLY A 133 -22.27 -3.51 9.46
N GLU A 134 -21.41 -3.71 10.45
CA GLU A 134 -19.97 -3.42 10.38
C GLU A 134 -19.23 -4.37 9.42
N ILE A 135 -19.60 -5.65 9.35
CA ILE A 135 -19.03 -6.59 8.37
C ILE A 135 -19.45 -6.21 6.93
N ASN A 136 -20.70 -5.79 6.72
CA ASN A 136 -21.14 -5.30 5.42
C ASN A 136 -20.38 -4.02 5.01
N LEU A 137 -20.18 -3.11 5.97
CA LEU A 137 -19.39 -1.90 5.77
C LEU A 137 -17.91 -2.24 5.47
N LEU A 138 -17.33 -3.24 6.14
CA LEU A 138 -15.99 -3.75 5.86
C LEU A 138 -15.88 -4.23 4.40
N HIS A 139 -16.80 -5.08 3.96
CA HIS A 139 -16.82 -5.59 2.59
C HIS A 139 -16.98 -4.46 1.55
N LYS A 140 -17.88 -3.50 1.79
CA LYS A 140 -18.06 -2.33 0.91
C LYS A 140 -16.81 -1.46 0.87
N THR A 141 -16.15 -1.25 2.01
CA THR A 141 -14.91 -0.46 2.09
C THR A 141 -13.77 -1.14 1.33
N TRP A 142 -13.64 -2.46 1.46
CA TRP A 142 -12.70 -3.28 0.68
C TRP A 142 -12.97 -3.22 -0.83
N TYR A 143 -14.23 -3.27 -1.25
CA TYR A 143 -14.60 -3.09 -2.66
C TYR A 143 -14.09 -1.76 -3.23
N TYR A 144 -14.30 -0.64 -2.50
CA TYR A 144 -13.81 0.67 -2.94
C TYR A 144 -12.29 0.77 -2.90
N TYR A 145 -11.63 0.18 -1.90
CA TYR A 145 -10.18 0.08 -1.87
C TYR A 145 -9.62 -0.55 -3.16
N ASN A 146 -10.13 -1.73 -3.54
CA ASN A 146 -9.72 -2.41 -4.78
C ASN A 146 -10.06 -1.59 -6.02
N LYS A 147 -11.21 -0.90 -6.04
CA LYS A 147 -11.58 0.00 -7.13
C LYS A 147 -10.54 1.10 -7.31
N TYR A 148 -10.13 1.77 -6.23
CA TYR A 148 -9.11 2.83 -6.29
C TYR A 148 -7.73 2.28 -6.63
N GLN A 149 -7.35 1.10 -6.14
CA GLN A 149 -6.11 0.42 -6.54
C GLN A 149 -6.08 0.13 -8.05
N GLY A 150 -7.20 -0.34 -8.62
CA GLY A 150 -7.32 -0.54 -10.07
C GLY A 150 -7.25 0.76 -10.87
N LEU A 151 -7.84 1.84 -10.37
CA LEU A 151 -7.76 3.18 -10.99
C LEU A 151 -6.35 3.76 -10.92
N GLU A 152 -5.63 3.55 -9.82
CA GLU A 152 -4.25 3.98 -9.64
C GLU A 152 -3.34 3.27 -10.65
N LYS A 153 -3.48 1.94 -10.80
CA LYS A 153 -2.73 1.17 -11.80
C LYS A 153 -2.95 1.71 -13.22
N LYS A 154 -4.21 1.90 -13.62
CA LYS A 154 -4.55 2.46 -14.95
C LYS A 154 -4.00 3.87 -15.13
N SER A 155 -4.13 4.72 -14.12
CA SER A 155 -3.66 6.11 -14.19
C SER A 155 -2.13 6.19 -14.26
N ASN A 156 -1.42 5.30 -13.55
CA ASN A 156 0.04 5.18 -13.64
C ASN A 156 0.51 4.69 -15.02
N GLU A 157 -0.20 3.72 -15.62
CA GLU A 157 0.08 3.25 -16.98
C GLU A 157 -0.11 4.38 -18.01
N GLU A 158 -1.19 5.15 -17.90
CA GLU A 158 -1.45 6.32 -18.75
C GLU A 158 -0.40 7.42 -18.55
N HIS A 159 -0.02 7.72 -17.30
CA HIS A 159 1.01 8.71 -16.98
C HIS A 159 2.37 8.30 -17.56
N GLN A 160 2.72 7.03 -17.51
CA GLN A 160 3.95 6.52 -18.11
C GLN A 160 3.92 6.60 -19.65
N LYS A 161 2.78 6.30 -20.28
CA LYS A 161 2.61 6.51 -21.73
C LYS A 161 2.83 7.97 -22.11
N LEU A 162 2.22 8.91 -21.37
CA LEU A 162 2.36 10.34 -21.63
C LEU A 162 3.80 10.84 -21.41
N ARG A 163 4.48 10.36 -20.36
CA ARG A 163 5.92 10.64 -20.13
C ARG A 163 6.78 10.14 -21.28
N ASN A 164 6.49 8.94 -21.80
CA ASN A 164 7.19 8.37 -22.94
C ASN A 164 6.93 9.17 -24.24
N GLU A 165 5.69 9.61 -24.48
CA GLU A 165 5.35 10.48 -25.62
C GLU A 165 6.13 11.81 -25.56
N ILE A 166 6.18 12.46 -24.39
CA ILE A 166 6.96 13.70 -24.20
C ILE A 166 8.44 13.44 -24.44
N ARG A 167 9.00 12.33 -23.94
CA ARG A 167 10.40 11.96 -24.14
C ARG A 167 10.72 11.72 -25.61
N ASN A 168 9.83 11.06 -26.35
CA ASN A 168 9.98 10.80 -27.78
C ASN A 168 9.90 12.09 -28.61
N LYS A 169 8.98 13.02 -28.27
CA LYS A 169 8.92 14.35 -28.91
C LYS A 169 10.18 15.18 -28.64
N LYS A 170 10.76 15.13 -27.44
CA LYS A 170 12.02 15.81 -27.11
C LYS A 170 13.22 15.23 -27.87
N LYS A 171 13.29 13.89 -28.01
CA LYS A 171 14.36 13.23 -28.79
C LYS A 171 14.35 13.66 -30.26
N SER A 172 13.18 13.71 -30.91
CA SER A 172 13.10 14.08 -32.33
C SER A 172 13.56 15.52 -32.61
N LYS A 173 13.42 16.43 -31.64
CA LYS A 173 13.96 17.79 -31.72
C LYS A 173 15.49 17.80 -31.63
N PHE A 174 16.07 17.02 -30.72
CA PHE A 174 17.53 16.92 -30.54
C PHE A 174 18.23 16.24 -31.73
N ASP A 175 17.62 15.20 -32.30
CA ASP A 175 18.18 14.51 -33.48
C ASP A 175 18.11 15.38 -34.73
N ARG A 176 17.06 16.21 -34.88
CA ARG A 176 16.97 17.23 -35.94
C ARG A 176 18.02 18.33 -35.79
N GLU A 177 18.32 18.75 -34.57
CA GLU A 177 19.34 19.79 -34.31
C GLU A 177 20.78 19.24 -34.44
N ARG A 178 21.03 17.96 -34.12
CA ARG A 178 22.34 17.33 -34.31
C ARG A 178 22.64 16.89 -35.74
N GLY A 179 21.62 16.51 -36.52
CA GLY A 179 21.80 16.17 -37.94
C GLY A 179 21.91 17.38 -38.89
N GLY A 180 21.59 18.59 -38.41
CA GLY A 180 21.53 19.81 -39.23
C GLY A 180 22.77 20.70 -39.22
N ASN A 181 23.74 20.49 -38.31
CA ASN A 181 24.86 21.40 -38.09
C ASN A 181 26.17 21.03 -38.82
N GLY A 182 26.12 20.12 -39.80
CA GLY A 182 27.24 19.84 -40.69
C GLY A 182 26.91 20.22 -42.14
N LYS A 183 27.38 21.38 -42.60
CA LYS A 183 27.29 21.90 -43.98
C LYS A 183 25.91 22.38 -44.45
N LYS A 184 25.45 23.55 -44.01
CA LYS A 184 24.51 24.35 -44.83
C LYS A 184 24.92 25.81 -44.89
N ASN A 185 25.17 26.24 -46.12
CA ASN A 185 25.59 27.57 -46.50
C ASN A 185 24.60 28.63 -45.99
N PHE A 186 25.18 29.72 -45.51
CA PHE A 186 24.53 30.92 -45.02
C PHE A 186 23.76 31.61 -46.17
N LYS A 187 22.53 31.19 -46.47
CA LYS A 187 21.58 31.89 -47.36
C LYS A 187 20.19 31.26 -47.23
N GLU A 188 19.45 31.64 -46.21
CA GLU A 188 17.97 31.63 -46.24
C GLU A 188 17.44 32.37 -44.98
N LYS A 189 17.46 33.71 -45.06
CA LYS A 189 16.58 34.56 -44.24
C LYS A 189 15.17 34.42 -44.83
N GLY A 190 14.36 33.49 -44.35
CA GLY A 190 12.97 33.36 -44.79
C GLY A 190 12.17 32.40 -43.93
N SER A 191 11.06 32.87 -43.35
CA SER A 191 10.01 32.09 -42.66
C SER A 191 10.34 31.49 -41.28
N ARG A 192 10.41 32.35 -40.25
CA ARG A 192 10.34 31.95 -38.82
C ARG A 192 8.90 31.77 -38.30
N ARG A 193 7.95 31.36 -39.15
CA ARG A 193 6.50 31.31 -38.80
C ARG A 193 5.98 29.96 -38.29
N SER A 194 6.80 28.93 -38.07
CA SER A 194 6.33 27.64 -37.50
C SER A 194 6.60 27.42 -36.00
N SER A 195 7.24 28.36 -35.29
CA SER A 195 7.57 28.19 -33.86
C SER A 195 6.35 28.23 -32.92
N GLY A 196 5.23 28.81 -33.35
CA GLY A 196 4.02 28.94 -32.52
C GLY A 196 3.28 27.62 -32.27
N ASN A 197 3.33 26.66 -33.21
CA ASN A 197 2.58 25.40 -33.09
C ASN A 197 3.19 24.41 -32.08
N ASN A 198 4.50 24.46 -31.87
CA ASN A 198 5.16 23.56 -30.92
C ASN A 198 4.89 23.96 -29.46
N TYR A 199 4.84 25.26 -29.15
CA TYR A 199 4.59 25.73 -27.79
C TYR A 199 3.18 25.34 -27.31
N LYS A 200 2.16 25.51 -28.15
CA LYS A 200 0.78 25.14 -27.80
C LYS A 200 0.65 23.63 -27.53
N GLN A 201 1.25 22.79 -28.37
CA GLN A 201 1.23 21.33 -28.17
C GLN A 201 2.01 20.88 -26.94
N GLU A 202 3.14 21.53 -26.61
CA GLU A 202 3.90 21.24 -25.40
C GLU A 202 3.14 21.68 -24.14
N LEU A 203 2.49 22.85 -24.18
CA LEU A 203 1.64 23.35 -23.09
C LEU A 203 0.42 22.44 -22.86
N GLU A 204 -0.24 21.98 -23.94
CA GLU A 204 -1.34 21.01 -23.85
C GLU A 204 -0.89 19.68 -23.23
N LEU A 205 0.29 19.18 -23.59
CA LEU A 205 0.85 17.97 -22.98
C LEU A 205 1.19 18.17 -21.50
N PHE A 206 1.75 19.33 -21.14
CA PHE A 206 2.05 19.66 -19.75
C PHE A 206 0.78 19.77 -18.90
N ASN A 207 -0.25 20.47 -19.41
CA ASN A 207 -1.55 20.60 -18.73
C ASN A 207 -2.20 19.22 -18.53
N ARG A 208 -2.16 18.35 -19.54
CA ARG A 208 -2.63 16.96 -19.40
C ARG A 208 -1.84 16.23 -18.33
N LEU A 209 -0.52 16.34 -18.33
CA LEU A 209 0.34 15.67 -17.35
C LEU A 209 0.06 16.15 -15.92
N GLN A 210 -0.20 17.45 -15.73
CA GLN A 210 -0.58 18.02 -14.44
C GLN A 210 -1.94 17.48 -13.97
N GLN A 211 -2.96 17.49 -14.83
CA GLN A 211 -4.29 16.93 -14.52
C GLN A 211 -4.20 15.44 -14.15
N TYR A 212 -3.35 14.67 -14.83
CA TYR A 212 -3.10 13.28 -14.48
C TYR A 212 -2.41 13.12 -13.14
N SER A 213 -1.46 14.00 -12.80
CA SER A 213 -0.79 14.00 -11.49
C SER A 213 -1.81 14.23 -10.36
N GLU A 214 -2.64 15.27 -10.48
CA GLU A 214 -3.69 15.59 -9.50
C GLU A 214 -4.71 14.45 -9.35
N LYS A 215 -5.08 13.81 -10.47
CA LYS A 215 -5.94 12.62 -10.47
C LYS A 215 -5.30 11.44 -9.76
N VAL A 216 -4.02 11.13 -10.01
CA VAL A 216 -3.30 10.05 -9.33
C VAL A 216 -3.21 10.32 -7.84
N GLU A 217 -2.83 11.54 -7.43
CA GLU A 217 -2.76 11.94 -6.02
C GLU A 217 -4.10 11.76 -5.30
N THR A 218 -5.20 12.21 -5.94
CA THR A 218 -6.55 12.03 -5.40
C THR A 218 -6.93 10.55 -5.25
N ILE A 219 -6.61 9.73 -6.25
CA ILE A 219 -6.87 8.28 -6.21
C ILE A 219 -6.06 7.62 -5.10
N THR A 220 -4.78 7.95 -4.97
CA THR A 220 -3.90 7.41 -3.92
C THR A 220 -4.39 7.83 -2.53
N PHE A 221 -4.82 9.08 -2.35
CA PHE A 221 -5.45 9.55 -1.11
C PHE A 221 -6.69 8.73 -0.75
N LEU A 222 -7.63 8.56 -1.69
CA LEU A 222 -8.86 7.79 -1.47
C LEU A 222 -8.56 6.31 -1.17
N LYS A 223 -7.64 5.70 -1.91
CA LYS A 223 -7.16 4.34 -1.65
C LYS A 223 -6.64 4.20 -0.22
N ASN A 224 -5.76 5.10 0.22
CA ASN A 224 -5.17 5.06 1.56
C ASN A 224 -6.20 5.34 2.66
N ALA A 225 -7.17 6.23 2.42
CA ALA A 225 -8.28 6.47 3.33
C ALA A 225 -9.13 5.21 3.52
N HIS A 226 -9.45 4.50 2.43
CA HIS A 226 -10.16 3.21 2.51
C HIS A 226 -9.32 2.13 3.20
N LYS A 227 -8.01 2.03 2.95
CA LYS A 227 -7.12 1.10 3.64
C LYS A 227 -7.12 1.32 5.15
N ASN A 228 -6.93 2.57 5.59
CA ASN A 228 -7.02 2.94 7.00
C ASN A 228 -8.37 2.60 7.64
N ARG A 229 -9.46 2.79 6.88
CA ARG A 229 -10.81 2.45 7.35
C ARG A 229 -11.00 0.93 7.48
N ILE A 230 -10.43 0.13 6.58
CA ILE A 230 -10.45 -1.34 6.66
C ILE A 230 -9.76 -1.80 7.94
N ASP A 231 -8.56 -1.29 8.25
CA ASP A 231 -7.82 -1.65 9.47
C ASP A 231 -8.63 -1.34 10.74
N CYS A 232 -9.33 -0.20 10.74
CA CYS A 232 -10.23 0.20 11.83
C CYS A 232 -11.43 -0.74 11.96
N LEU A 233 -12.12 -1.05 10.85
CA LEU A 233 -13.28 -1.94 10.85
C LEU A 233 -12.90 -3.35 11.30
N LEU A 234 -11.77 -3.87 10.83
CA LEU A 234 -11.21 -5.15 11.26
C LEU A 234 -10.98 -5.19 12.78
N SER A 235 -10.34 -4.16 13.32
CA SER A 235 -10.13 -4.02 14.77
C SER A 235 -11.44 -3.94 15.55
N LYS A 236 -12.44 -3.23 14.98
CA LYS A 236 -13.77 -3.05 15.61
C LYS A 236 -14.51 -4.37 15.68
N ILE A 237 -14.53 -5.11 14.58
CA ILE A 237 -15.21 -6.41 14.48
C ILE A 237 -14.59 -7.43 15.42
N ILE A 238 -13.25 -7.47 15.54
CA ILE A 238 -12.57 -8.28 16.57
C ILE A 238 -13.11 -7.94 17.96
N GLN A 239 -13.10 -6.66 18.34
CA GLN A 239 -13.50 -6.24 19.69
C GLN A 239 -14.97 -6.54 19.98
N MET A 240 -15.87 -6.29 19.01
CA MET A 240 -17.29 -6.59 19.17
C MET A 240 -17.56 -8.10 19.26
N LEU A 241 -16.86 -8.92 18.47
CA LEU A 241 -17.01 -10.37 18.55
C LEU A 241 -16.47 -10.91 19.88
N SER A 242 -15.33 -10.41 20.37
CA SER A 242 -14.81 -10.76 21.70
C SER A 242 -15.84 -10.44 22.78
N TYR A 243 -16.40 -9.23 22.74
CA TYR A 243 -17.41 -8.79 23.69
C TYR A 243 -18.70 -9.62 23.62
N LEU A 244 -19.17 -9.95 22.42
CA LEU A 244 -20.33 -10.85 22.23
C LEU A 244 -20.08 -12.24 22.82
N VAL A 245 -18.88 -12.79 22.63
CA VAL A 245 -18.48 -14.09 23.20
C VAL A 245 -18.42 -14.03 24.73
N GLU A 246 -17.91 -12.94 25.30
CA GLU A 246 -17.87 -12.73 26.76
C GLU A 246 -19.28 -12.64 27.35
N LEU A 247 -20.17 -11.83 26.75
CA LEU A 247 -21.57 -11.73 27.18
C LEU A 247 -22.27 -13.09 27.19
N ASN A 248 -22.08 -13.90 26.15
CA ASN A 248 -22.70 -15.22 26.06
C ASN A 248 -22.04 -16.28 26.95
N SER A 249 -20.83 -16.03 27.49
CA SER A 249 -20.20 -16.93 28.47
C SER A 249 -20.66 -16.64 29.90
N ASN A 250 -21.24 -15.45 30.14
CA ASN A 250 -21.77 -15.01 31.43
C ASN A 250 -23.29 -15.23 31.58
N LEU A 251 -23.95 -15.78 30.55
CA LEU A 251 -25.34 -16.22 30.56
C LEU A 251 -25.42 -17.73 30.83
#